data_AF-A0A549SCU8-F1
#
_entry.id   AF-A0A549SCU8-F1
#
_cell.length_a   1.000
_cell.length_b   1.000
_cell.length_c   1.000
_cell.angle_alpha   90.00
_cell.angle_beta   90.00
_cell.angle_gamma   90.00
#
_symmetry.space_group_name_H-M   'P 1'
#
loop_
_entity.id
_entity.type
_entity.pdbx_description
1 polymer ?
#
loop_
_entity_poly.entity_id
_entity_poly.type
_entity_poly.pdbx_seq_one_letter_code
_entity_poly.pdbx_strand_id
1 'polypeptide(L)' 'MKDTIETSLGKIWVTLLENGEMRVWWPPNARVGDAAADVLRGRARWDPQTYGWYVSAKHRDEVHDELSKI' A
#
# COMPACT_ATOMS: atom_id res chain seq x y z
N MET A 1 4.28 11.46 -6.07
CA MET A 1 3.06 11.26 -6.89
C MET A 1 2.01 10.56 -6.04
N LYS A 2 0.74 10.97 -6.09
CA LYS A 2 -0.36 10.29 -5.37
C LYS A 2 -1.18 9.48 -6.38
N ASP A 3 -1.60 8.29 -5.98
CA ASP A 3 -2.39 7.37 -6.78
C ASP A 3 -3.45 6.67 -5.91
N THR A 4 -4.49 6.12 -6.53
CA THR A 4 -5.56 5.38 -5.85
C THR A 4 -5.90 4.12 -6.63
N ILE A 5 -5.80 2.98 -5.95
CA ILE A 5 -6.20 1.68 -6.47
C ILE A 5 -7.62 1.40 -5.96
N GLU A 6 -8.56 1.28 -6.89
CA GLU A 6 -9.95 0.88 -6.60
C GLU A 6 -10.03 -0.64 -6.66
N THR A 7 -10.32 -1.29 -5.53
CA THR A 7 -10.48 -2.75 -5.44
C THR A 7 -11.95 -3.11 -5.17
N SER A 8 -12.30 -4.38 -5.37
CA SER A 8 -13.62 -4.91 -4.98
C SER A 8 -13.90 -4.80 -3.45
N LEU A 9 -12.85 -4.67 -2.63
CA LEU A 9 -12.90 -4.65 -1.17
C LEU A 9 -12.76 -3.23 -0.57
N GLY A 10 -12.52 -2.23 -1.40
CA GLY A 10 -12.33 -0.84 -0.99
C GLY A 10 -11.18 -0.13 -1.70
N LYS A 11 -10.85 1.08 -1.24
CA LYS A 11 -9.81 1.91 -1.85
C LYS A 11 -8.48 1.72 -1.14
N ILE A 12 -7.41 1.64 -1.92
CA ILE A 12 -6.05 1.73 -1.43
C ILE A 12 -5.45 3.03 -1.96
N TRP A 13 -4.94 3.85 -1.05
CA TRP A 13 -4.22 5.07 -1.37
C TRP A 13 -2.73 4.80 -1.40
N VAL A 14 -2.10 5.32 -2.45
CA VAL A 14 -0.68 5.13 -2.71
C VAL A 14 -0.02 6.48 -2.87
N THR A 15 1.17 6.66 -2.33
CA THR A 15 2.00 7.83 -2.60
C THR A 15 3.46 7.44 -2.76
N LEU A 16 3.99 7.76 -3.94
CA LEU A 16 5.42 7.73 -4.19
C LEU A 16 6.08 8.95 -3.55
N LEU A 17 7.03 8.67 -2.65
CA LEU A 17 7.83 9.64 -1.91
C LEU A 17 9.10 10.00 -2.69
N GLU A 18 9.72 11.13 -2.35
CA GLU A 18 10.91 11.64 -3.04
C GLU A 18 12.13 10.73 -2.88
N ASN A 19 12.20 9.97 -1.77
CA ASN A 19 13.24 8.96 -1.53
C ASN A 19 13.04 7.66 -2.32
N GLY A 20 12.00 7.58 -3.17
CA GLY A 20 11.66 6.41 -3.97
C GLY A 20 10.84 5.34 -3.24
N GLU A 21 10.59 5.49 -1.94
CA GLU A 21 9.66 4.63 -1.21
C GLU A 21 8.22 4.92 -1.65
N MET A 22 7.36 3.90 -1.51
CA MET A 22 5.94 4.01 -1.73
C MET A 22 5.20 3.81 -0.42
N ARG A 23 4.45 4.82 0.00
CA ARG A 23 3.53 4.71 1.12
C ARG A 23 2.19 4.17 0.62
N VAL A 24 1.67 3.16 1.32
CA VAL A 24 0.40 2.49 1.04
C VAL A 24 -0.47 2.55 2.30
N TRP A 25 -1.72 2.99 2.16
CA TRP A 25 -2.67 3.04 3.26
C TRP A 25 -4.11 3.01 2.72
N TRP A 26 -5.09 2.86 3.60
CA TRP A 26 -6.50 2.71 3.23
C TRP A 26 -7.39 3.37 4.29
N PRO A 27 -8.70 3.59 4.01
CA PRO A 27 -9.63 4.09 5.00
C PRO A 27 -9.69 3.19 6.24
N PRO A 28 -9.87 3.75 7.45
CA PRO A 28 -10.07 2.96 8.66
C PRO A 28 -11.22 1.96 8.50
N ASN A 29 -11.06 0.75 9.03
CA ASN A 29 -12.04 -0.35 8.96
C ASN A 29 -12.41 -0.81 7.54
N ALA A 30 -11.63 -0.45 6.51
CA ALA A 30 -11.86 -0.96 5.16
C ALA A 30 -11.53 -2.45 5.07
N ARG A 31 -12.39 -3.22 4.41
CA ARG A 31 -12.23 -4.68 4.22
C ARG A 31 -10.98 -5.03 3.42
N VAL A 32 -10.52 -4.13 2.56
CA VAL A 32 -9.28 -4.28 1.80
C VAL A 32 -8.03 -4.39 2.70
N GLY A 33 -8.11 -3.95 3.96
CA GLY A 33 -6.95 -3.87 4.84
C GLY A 33 -6.24 -5.19 5.09
N ASP A 34 -6.98 -6.27 5.34
CA ASP A 34 -6.39 -7.59 5.57
C ASP A 34 -5.72 -8.14 4.30
N ALA A 35 -6.40 -8.03 3.16
CA ALA A 35 -5.88 -8.48 1.87
C ALA A 35 -4.64 -7.69 1.43
N ALA A 36 -4.66 -6.36 1.59
CA ALA A 36 -3.52 -5.51 1.28
C ALA A 36 -2.34 -5.78 2.24
N ALA A 37 -2.61 -6.01 3.53
CA ALA A 37 -1.57 -6.32 4.51
C ALA A 37 -0.86 -7.64 4.21
N ASP A 38 -1.56 -8.63 3.65
CA ASP A 38 -0.93 -9.89 3.21
C ASP A 38 0.02 -9.70 2.02
N VAL A 39 -0.33 -8.86 1.04
CA VAL A 39 0.56 -8.48 -0.08
C VAL A 39 1.82 -7.74 0.42
N LEU A 40 1.65 -6.88 1.42
CA LEU A 40 2.70 -6.02 1.98
C LEU A 40 3.65 -6.76 2.93
N ARG A 41 3.22 -7.92 3.47
CA ARG A 41 3.96 -8.66 4.50
C ARG A 41 5.35 -9.08 3.97
N GLY A 42 6.39 -8.69 4.71
CA GLY A 42 7.79 -8.99 4.35
C GLY A 42 8.39 -8.09 3.26
N ARG A 43 7.60 -7.21 2.63
CA ARG A 43 8.03 -6.29 1.58
C ARG A 43 7.91 -4.82 1.98
N ALA A 44 7.22 -4.54 3.08
CA ALA A 44 6.96 -3.21 3.60
C ALA A 44 7.17 -3.14 5.12
N ARG A 45 7.49 -1.94 5.61
CA ARG A 45 7.49 -1.62 7.05
C ARG A 45 6.18 -0.91 7.42
N TRP A 46 5.57 -1.29 8.54
CA TRP A 46 4.44 -0.56 9.11
C TRP A 46 4.96 0.64 9.92
N ASP A 47 4.33 1.80 9.74
CA ASP A 47 4.56 3.00 10.54
C ASP A 47 3.27 3.41 11.28
N PRO A 48 3.24 3.29 12.62
CA PRO A 48 2.06 3.64 13.41
C PRO A 48 1.82 5.15 13.51
N GLN A 49 2.80 6.01 13.25
CA GLN A 49 2.61 7.46 13.33
C GLN A 49 1.78 7.98 12.16
N THR A 50 1.99 7.40 10.99
CA THR A 50 1.30 7.78 9.76
C THR A 50 0.19 6.81 9.38
N TYR A 51 0.01 5.71 10.12
CA TYR A 51 -0.93 4.63 9.79
C TYR A 51 -0.77 4.17 8.34
N GLY A 52 0.48 3.87 7.95
CA GLY A 52 0.80 3.49 6.58
C GLY A 52 1.91 2.45 6.49
N TRP A 53 1.88 1.69 5.41
CA TRP A 53 2.94 0.78 5.02
C TRP A 53 3.90 1.47 4.07
N TYR A 54 5.20 1.32 4.30
CA TYR A 54 6.24 1.90 3.47
C TYR A 54 6.98 0.78 2.74
N VAL A 55 6.83 0.75 1.43
CA VAL A 55 7.43 -0.21 0.52
C VAL A 55 8.71 0.41 -0.04
N SER A 56 9.83 -0.32 0.05
CA SER A 56 11.09 0.13 -0.54
C SER A 56 11.01 0.16 -2.07
N ALA A 57 11.83 1.00 -2.71
CA ALA A 57 11.87 1.13 -4.17
C ALA A 57 12.06 -0.20 -4.91
N LYS A 58 12.77 -1.17 -4.29
CA LYS A 58 13.02 -2.51 -4.85
C LYS A 58 11.74 -3.32 -5.07
N HIS A 59 10.75 -3.18 -4.18
CA HIS A 59 9.51 -3.97 -4.20
C HIS A 59 8.30 -3.17 -4.69
N ARG A 60 8.49 -1.88 -4.99
CA ARG A 60 7.40 -0.95 -5.28
C ARG A 60 6.51 -1.42 -6.42
N ASP A 61 7.11 -1.70 -7.58
CA ASP A 61 6.36 -1.97 -8.80
C ASP A 61 5.62 -3.33 -8.71
N GLU A 62 6.28 -4.33 -8.11
CA GLU A 62 5.69 -5.64 -7.79
C GLU A 62 4.49 -5.50 -6.82
N VAL A 63 4.66 -4.76 -5.73
CA VAL A 63 3.59 -4.56 -4.75
C VAL A 63 2.43 -3.76 -5.35
N HIS A 64 2.69 -2.73 -6.15
CA HIS A 64 1.63 -1.95 -6.78
C HIS A 64 0.78 -2.81 -7.74
N ASP A 65 1.42 -3.64 -8.57
CA ASP A 65 0.74 -4.56 -9.47
C ASP A 65 -0.07 -5.63 -8.70
N GLU A 66 0.47 -6.19 -7.63
CA GLU A 66 -0.26 -7.15 -6.78
C GLU A 66 -1.47 -6.51 -6.08
N LEU A 67 -1.32 -5.29 -5.53
CA LEU A 67 -2.43 -4.55 -4.91
C LEU A 67 -3.55 -4.21 -5.92
N SER A 68 -3.19 -4.02 -7.18
CA SER A 68 -4.14 -3.74 -8.28
C SER A 68 -4.99 -4.95 -8.68
N LYS A 69 -4.66 -6.14 -8.17
CA LYS A 69 -5.33 -7.41 -8.47
C LYS A 69 -6.24 -7.90 -7.33
N ILE A 70 -6.31 -7.15 -6.23
CA ILE A 70 -7.25 -7.39 -5.10
C ILE A 70 -8.67 -6.95 -5.51
#